data_AF-A0A6J5FBU5-F1
#
_entry.id   AF-A0A6J5FBU5-F1
#
_cell.length_a   1.000
_cell.length_b   1.000
_cell.length_c   1.000
_cell.angle_alpha   90.00
_cell.angle_beta   90.00
_cell.angle_gamma   90.00
#
_symmetry.space_group_name_H-M   'P 1'
#
loop_
_entity.id
_entity.type
_entity.pdbx_description
1 polymer ?
#
loop_
_entity_poly.entity_id
_entity_poly.type
_entity_poly.pdbx_seq_one_letter_code
_entity_poly.pdbx_strand_id
1 'polypeptide(L)'
;MQFMKTRLSSTSPAESAAYRSPDGDELAALRALYAGMPVRQAAEPYLPARLGAGRSDHGILGAIRRRLARVARTAGRPDLVSVLTWKAVPRLGPAGARRIEVFFEAHPALTERARALVATSVPPGPIVPWAQLWLLHEVDGSSETFRAPRETCTLDADNDYTAVQA
;
A
#
# COMPACT_ATOMS: atom_id res chain seq x y z
N MET A 1 -53.13 0.24 -26.87
CA MET A 1 -52.48 1.11 -25.85
C MET A 1 -51.39 0.32 -25.16
N GLN A 2 -50.12 0.58 -25.46
CA GLN A 2 -48.96 -0.11 -24.90
C GLN A 2 -48.28 0.88 -23.94
N PHE A 3 -48.34 0.61 -22.64
CA PHE A 3 -47.71 1.46 -21.63
C PHE A 3 -46.19 1.19 -21.62
N MET A 4 -45.42 2.14 -22.14
CA MET A 4 -43.97 2.15 -22.12
C MET A 4 -43.50 2.45 -20.69
N LYS A 5 -43.02 1.42 -19.99
CA LYS A 5 -42.54 1.51 -18.61
C LYS A 5 -41.04 1.85 -18.65
N THR A 6 -40.70 3.13 -18.64
CA THR A 6 -39.32 3.59 -18.49
C THR A 6 -38.84 3.27 -17.07
N ARG A 7 -38.02 2.23 -16.90
CA ARG A 7 -37.22 2.08 -15.69
C ARG A 7 -36.02 3.00 -15.81
N LEU A 8 -36.05 4.11 -15.09
CA LEU A 8 -34.85 4.81 -14.69
C LEU A 8 -34.08 3.85 -13.78
N SER A 9 -33.03 3.21 -14.30
CA SER A 9 -32.09 2.44 -13.48
C SER A 9 -31.39 3.43 -12.55
N SER A 10 -31.82 3.48 -11.29
CA SER A 10 -31.11 4.18 -10.23
C SER A 10 -29.80 3.45 -9.98
N THR A 11 -28.71 3.91 -10.61
CA THR A 11 -27.35 3.47 -10.32
C THR A 11 -27.06 3.70 -8.84
N SER A 12 -26.70 2.65 -8.11
CA SER A 12 -26.38 2.72 -6.68
C SER A 12 -25.15 3.62 -6.46
N PRO A 13 -25.05 4.38 -5.34
CA PRO A 13 -23.86 5.18 -5.01
C PRO A 13 -22.54 4.38 -5.07
N ALA A 14 -22.60 3.08 -4.75
CA ALA A 14 -21.46 2.17 -4.82
C ALA A 14 -21.04 1.84 -6.27
N GLU A 15 -21.99 1.85 -7.21
CA GLU A 15 -21.78 1.60 -8.63
C GLU A 15 -21.26 2.86 -9.35
N SER A 16 -21.73 4.06 -8.95
CA SER A 16 -21.18 5.34 -9.40
C SER A 16 -19.73 5.57 -8.92
N ALA A 17 -19.38 5.13 -7.71
CA ALA A 17 -18.00 5.18 -7.23
C ALA A 17 -17.07 4.26 -8.05
N ALA A 18 -17.58 3.16 -8.62
CA ALA A 18 -16.78 2.20 -9.39
C ALA A 18 -16.29 2.73 -10.75
N TYR A 19 -16.94 3.77 -11.29
CA TYR A 19 -16.58 4.45 -12.55
C TYR A 19 -15.94 5.83 -12.36
N ARG A 20 -15.96 6.39 -11.15
CA ARG A 20 -15.33 7.67 -10.84
C ARG A 20 -13.81 7.54 -10.88
N SER A 21 -13.12 8.53 -11.46
CA SER A 21 -11.66 8.62 -11.35
C SER A 21 -11.22 8.47 -9.89
N PRO A 22 -10.13 7.73 -9.59
CA PRO A 22 -9.61 7.66 -8.24
C PRO A 22 -9.39 9.05 -7.64
N ASP A 23 -9.77 9.22 -6.38
CA ASP A 23 -9.53 10.46 -5.64
C ASP A 23 -8.06 10.58 -5.17
N GLY A 24 -7.70 11.73 -4.60
CA GLY A 24 -6.33 12.01 -4.18
C GLY A 24 -5.80 11.03 -3.13
N ASP A 25 -6.65 10.63 -2.18
CA ASP A 25 -6.29 9.71 -1.10
C ASP A 25 -6.10 8.28 -1.63
N GLU A 26 -6.97 7.86 -2.54
CA GLU A 26 -6.85 6.59 -3.26
C GLU A 26 -5.53 6.53 -4.07
N LEU A 27 -5.12 7.65 -4.69
CA LEU A 27 -3.86 7.75 -5.42
C LEU A 27 -2.64 7.80 -4.50
N ALA A 28 -2.73 8.48 -3.35
CA ALA A 28 -1.67 8.54 -2.35
C ALA A 28 -1.39 7.15 -1.76
N ALA A 29 -2.44 6.39 -1.45
CA ALA A 29 -2.32 5.00 -0.98
C ALA A 29 -1.64 4.10 -2.03
N LEU A 30 -2.02 4.22 -3.31
CA LEU A 30 -1.35 3.48 -4.38
C LEU A 30 0.11 3.90 -4.53
N ARG A 31 0.41 5.20 -4.45
CA ARG A 31 1.78 5.69 -4.54
C ARG A 31 2.66 5.12 -3.42
N ALA A 32 2.15 5.11 -2.18
CA ALA A 32 2.86 4.50 -1.05
C ALA A 32 3.10 2.99 -1.28
N LEU A 33 2.11 2.27 -1.80
CA LEU A 33 2.26 0.85 -2.16
C LEU A 33 3.36 0.64 -3.22
N TYR A 34 3.38 1.44 -4.29
CA TYR A 34 4.41 1.34 -5.33
C TYR A 34 5.78 1.82 -4.87
N ALA A 35 5.86 2.60 -3.78
CA ALA A 35 7.11 2.94 -3.10
C ALA A 35 7.64 1.81 -2.18
N GLY A 36 6.96 0.65 -2.14
CA GLY A 36 7.41 -0.52 -1.37
C GLY A 36 6.81 -0.63 0.03
N MET A 37 5.92 0.28 0.42
CA MET A 37 5.24 0.20 1.71
C MET A 37 4.28 -1.01 1.75
N PRO A 38 4.22 -1.78 2.86
CA PRO A 38 3.30 -2.90 2.95
C PRO A 38 1.85 -2.43 2.84
N VAL A 39 0.99 -3.26 2.23
CA VAL A 39 -0.38 -2.93 1.81
C VAL A 39 -1.20 -2.25 2.92
N ARG A 40 -1.19 -2.80 4.13
CA ARG A 40 -1.91 -2.22 5.28
C ARG A 40 -1.40 -0.83 5.63
N GLN A 41 -0.08 -0.67 5.75
CA GLN A 41 0.56 0.60 6.07
C GLN A 41 0.41 1.64 4.95
N ALA A 42 0.31 1.19 3.68
CA ALA A 42 0.02 2.06 2.55
C ALA A 42 -1.44 2.54 2.53
N ALA A 43 -2.38 1.73 3.02
CA ALA A 43 -3.81 2.07 3.01
C ALA A 43 -4.24 2.86 4.26
N GLU A 44 -3.73 2.52 5.44
CA GLU A 44 -4.21 3.02 6.74
C GLU A 44 -4.20 4.56 6.87
N PRO A 45 -3.13 5.29 6.46
CA PRO A 45 -3.09 6.75 6.59
C PRO A 45 -4.09 7.49 5.68
N TYR A 46 -4.42 6.91 4.53
CA TYR A 46 -5.19 7.59 3.48
C TYR A 46 -6.62 7.08 3.34
N LEU A 47 -6.88 5.81 3.71
CA LEU A 47 -8.18 5.16 3.52
C LEU A 47 -8.76 4.57 4.83
N PRO A 48 -8.65 5.24 6.00
CA PRO A 48 -9.01 4.64 7.29
C PRO A 48 -10.48 4.23 7.36
N ALA A 49 -11.38 5.03 6.79
CA ALA A 49 -12.82 4.74 6.76
C ALA A 49 -13.19 3.49 5.95
N ARG A 50 -12.30 3.02 5.05
CA ARG A 50 -12.59 1.89 4.15
C ARG A 50 -12.07 0.55 4.65
N LEU A 51 -11.12 0.55 5.59
CA LEU A 51 -10.49 -0.66 6.12
C LEU A 51 -11.31 -1.32 7.24
N GLY A 52 -12.17 -0.56 7.94
CA GLY A 52 -13.00 -1.07 9.04
C GLY A 52 -14.24 -1.88 8.64
N ALA A 53 -14.60 -1.94 7.36
CA ALA A 53 -15.86 -2.53 6.88
C ALA A 53 -15.78 -4.05 6.60
N GLY A 54 -14.85 -4.78 7.23
CA GLY A 54 -14.62 -6.21 6.95
C GLY A 54 -14.07 -6.49 5.55
N ARG A 55 -13.50 -5.49 4.88
CA ARG A 55 -12.90 -5.63 3.55
C ARG A 55 -11.40 -5.79 3.67
N SER A 56 -10.84 -6.66 2.83
CA SER A 56 -9.40 -6.86 2.73
C SER A 56 -8.71 -5.60 2.18
N ASP A 57 -7.67 -5.12 2.86
CA ASP A 57 -6.80 -4.03 2.43
C ASP A 57 -6.26 -4.28 1.01
N HIS A 58 -5.83 -5.52 0.74
CA HIS A 58 -5.39 -5.97 -0.58
C HIS A 58 -6.50 -5.88 -1.63
N GLY A 59 -7.74 -6.20 -1.22
CA GLY A 59 -8.92 -6.08 -2.08
C GLY A 59 -9.23 -4.63 -2.45
N ILE A 60 -9.11 -3.71 -1.49
CA ILE A 60 -9.35 -2.27 -1.69
C ILE A 60 -8.29 -1.68 -2.62
N LEU A 61 -7.00 -1.83 -2.30
CA LEU A 61 -5.90 -1.34 -3.14
C LEU A 61 -5.92 -1.98 -4.55
N GLY A 62 -6.24 -3.27 -4.62
CA GLY A 62 -6.43 -3.97 -5.89
C GLY A 62 -7.57 -3.38 -6.73
N ALA A 63 -8.69 -2.98 -6.10
CA ALA A 63 -9.82 -2.36 -6.80
C ALA A 63 -9.47 -0.97 -7.33
N ILE A 64 -8.79 -0.13 -6.53
CA ILE A 64 -8.34 1.20 -6.93
C ILE A 64 -7.39 1.08 -8.14
N ARG A 65 -6.38 0.19 -8.05
CA ARG A 65 -5.44 -0.05 -9.14
C ARG A 65 -6.13 -0.49 -10.44
N ARG A 66 -7.08 -1.43 -10.37
CA ARG A 66 -7.86 -1.86 -11.54
C ARG A 66 -8.68 -0.71 -12.14
N ARG A 67 -9.22 0.17 -11.29
CA ARG A 67 -9.95 1.36 -11.73
C ARG A 67 -9.02 2.33 -12.45
N LEU A 68 -7.85 2.62 -11.88
CA LEU A 68 -6.82 3.47 -12.51
C LEU A 68 -6.34 2.89 -13.84
N ALA A 69 -6.12 1.57 -13.93
CA ALA A 69 -5.78 0.91 -15.19
C ALA A 69 -6.88 1.06 -16.26
N ARG A 70 -8.16 1.13 -15.87
CA ARG A 70 -9.27 1.37 -16.79
C ARG A 70 -9.24 2.80 -17.32
N VAL A 71 -9.00 3.79 -16.45
CA VAL A 71 -8.84 5.21 -16.84
C VAL A 71 -7.63 5.38 -17.77
N ALA A 72 -6.50 4.73 -17.47
CA ALA A 72 -5.31 4.78 -18.32
C ALA A 72 -5.57 4.20 -19.73
N ARG A 73 -6.38 3.14 -19.86
CA ARG A 73 -6.80 2.62 -21.17
C ARG A 73 -7.63 3.64 -21.95
N THR A 74 -8.62 4.26 -21.31
CA THR A 74 -9.47 5.27 -21.97
C THR A 74 -8.67 6.52 -22.35
N ALA A 75 -7.61 6.83 -21.60
CA ALA A 75 -6.70 7.93 -21.89
C ALA A 75 -5.58 7.58 -22.89
N GLY A 76 -5.53 6.36 -23.42
CA GLY A 76 -4.50 5.94 -24.39
C GLY A 76 -3.08 5.87 -23.79
N ARG A 77 -2.94 5.53 -22.50
CA ARG A 77 -1.66 5.44 -21.78
C ARG A 77 -1.24 3.97 -21.54
N PRO A 78 -0.73 3.27 -22.56
CA PRO A 78 -0.38 1.85 -22.45
C PRO A 78 0.79 1.59 -21.48
N ASP A 79 1.67 2.58 -21.30
CA ASP A 79 2.75 2.58 -20.32
C ASP A 79 2.22 2.40 -18.89
N LEU A 80 1.20 3.19 -18.52
CA LEU A 80 0.57 3.09 -17.21
C LEU A 80 -0.22 1.79 -17.05
N VAL A 81 -0.91 1.35 -18.10
CA VAL A 81 -1.65 0.08 -18.06
C VAL A 81 -0.72 -1.10 -17.79
N SER A 82 0.49 -1.09 -18.38
CA SER A 82 1.51 -2.13 -18.17
C SER A 82 1.91 -2.22 -16.69
N VAL A 83 2.23 -1.09 -16.06
CA VAL A 83 2.64 -1.03 -14.64
C VAL A 83 1.48 -1.37 -13.68
N LEU A 84 0.26 -0.99 -14.05
CA LEU A 84 -0.91 -1.17 -13.19
C LEU A 84 -1.58 -2.54 -13.32
N THR A 85 -1.24 -3.35 -14.32
CA THR A 85 -1.87 -4.66 -14.56
C THR A 85 -0.99 -5.79 -14.02
N TRP A 86 -1.58 -6.75 -13.31
CA TRP A 86 -0.82 -7.95 -12.91
C TRP A 86 -0.56 -8.84 -14.12
N LYS A 87 0.62 -9.46 -14.14
CA LYS A 87 0.97 -10.43 -15.16
C LYS A 87 0.00 -11.60 -15.09
N ALA A 88 -0.76 -11.81 -16.15
CA ALA A 88 -1.65 -12.95 -16.23
C ALA A 88 -0.83 -14.24 -16.21
N VAL A 89 -1.22 -15.20 -15.38
CA VAL A 89 -0.69 -16.56 -15.45
C VAL A 89 -1.27 -17.21 -16.71
N PRO A 90 -0.44 -17.58 -17.71
CA PRO A 90 -0.94 -18.19 -18.93
C PRO A 90 -1.80 -19.42 -18.61
N ARG A 91 -2.91 -19.59 -19.34
CA ARG A 91 -3.87 -20.72 -19.21
C ARG A 91 -4.68 -20.77 -17.91
N LEU A 92 -4.46 -19.89 -16.93
CA LEU A 92 -5.27 -19.89 -15.71
C LEU A 92 -6.70 -19.42 -15.98
N GLY A 93 -6.85 -18.24 -16.61
CA GLY A 93 -8.14 -17.65 -16.94
C GLY A 93 -9.07 -17.43 -15.73
N PRO A 94 -10.28 -16.86 -15.93
CA PRO A 94 -11.23 -16.63 -14.85
C PRO A 94 -11.75 -17.91 -14.19
N ALA A 95 -11.99 -18.97 -14.99
CA ALA A 95 -12.49 -20.25 -14.47
C ALA A 95 -11.44 -20.98 -13.63
N GLY A 96 -10.16 -20.92 -14.01
CA GLY A 96 -9.08 -21.47 -13.20
C GLY A 96 -8.85 -20.69 -11.92
N ALA A 97 -8.90 -19.36 -11.97
CA ALA A 97 -8.83 -18.52 -10.77
C ALA A 97 -9.95 -18.87 -9.77
N ARG A 98 -11.19 -19.00 -10.25
CA ARG A 98 -12.32 -19.37 -9.38
C ARG A 98 -12.21 -20.78 -8.80
N ARG A 99 -11.67 -21.75 -9.55
CA ARG A 99 -11.37 -23.09 -9.01
C ARG A 99 -10.34 -23.04 -7.87
N ILE A 100 -9.33 -22.18 -7.97
CA ILE A 100 -8.35 -21.99 -6.90
C ILE A 100 -9.01 -21.37 -5.67
N GLU A 101 -9.85 -20.35 -5.84
CA GLU A 101 -10.60 -19.73 -4.74
C GLU A 101 -11.48 -20.77 -4.00
N VAL A 102 -12.30 -21.51 -4.73
CA VAL A 102 -13.14 -22.59 -4.17
C VAL A 102 -12.29 -23.66 -3.47
N PHE A 103 -11.14 -24.02 -4.03
CA PHE A 103 -10.23 -24.97 -3.41
C PHE A 103 -9.74 -24.47 -2.04
N PHE A 104 -9.32 -23.21 -1.92
CA PHE A 104 -8.87 -22.66 -0.64
C PHE A 104 -10.01 -22.46 0.36
N GLU A 105 -11.22 -22.10 -0.09
CA GLU A 105 -12.41 -22.04 0.76
C GLU A 105 -12.75 -23.42 1.36
N ALA A 106 -12.64 -24.48 0.57
CA ALA A 106 -12.86 -25.85 1.03
C ALA A 106 -11.76 -26.39 1.96
N HIS A 107 -10.57 -25.76 1.97
CA HIS A 107 -9.40 -26.25 2.69
C HIS A 107 -8.75 -25.16 3.58
N PRO A 108 -9.46 -24.62 4.59
CA PRO A 108 -8.94 -23.54 5.43
C PRO A 108 -7.67 -23.90 6.20
N ALA A 109 -7.48 -25.20 6.51
CA ALA A 109 -6.28 -25.69 7.19
C ALA A 109 -4.99 -25.47 6.38
N LEU A 110 -5.05 -25.45 5.04
CA LEU A 110 -3.90 -25.15 4.19
C LEU A 110 -3.48 -23.69 4.34
N THR A 111 -4.46 -22.78 4.40
CA THR A 111 -4.21 -21.35 4.60
C THR A 111 -3.59 -21.07 5.96
N GLU A 112 -4.08 -21.73 7.02
CA GLU A 112 -3.51 -21.56 8.36
C GLU A 112 -2.09 -22.12 8.46
N ARG A 113 -1.83 -23.29 7.87
CA ARG A 113 -0.49 -23.87 7.83
C ARG A 113 0.49 -23.01 7.02
N ALA A 114 0.03 -22.43 5.90
CA ALA A 114 0.84 -21.48 5.13
C ALA A 114 1.17 -20.22 5.94
N ARG A 115 0.21 -19.67 6.69
CA ARG A 115 0.44 -18.52 7.59
C ARG A 115 1.47 -18.85 8.66
N ALA A 116 1.37 -20.03 9.28
CA ALA A 116 2.34 -20.49 10.28
C ALA A 116 3.76 -20.59 9.68
N LEU A 117 3.90 -21.13 8.47
CA LEU A 117 5.19 -21.18 7.76
C LEU A 117 5.77 -19.79 7.50
N VAL A 118 4.95 -18.84 7.03
CA VAL A 118 5.40 -17.46 6.78
C VAL A 118 5.91 -16.80 8.05
N ALA A 119 5.20 -16.95 9.17
CA ALA A 119 5.59 -16.41 10.46
C ALA A 119 6.94 -16.97 10.96
N THR A 120 7.26 -18.22 10.61
CA THR A 120 8.56 -18.83 10.93
C THR A 120 9.67 -18.53 9.92
N SER A 121 9.33 -18.21 8.67
CA SER A 121 10.30 -18.01 7.58
C SER A 121 10.79 -16.58 7.45
N VAL A 122 10.02 -15.61 7.94
CA VAL A 122 10.48 -14.23 8.05
C VAL A 122 11.22 -14.14 9.37
N PRO A 123 12.57 -14.13 9.41
CA PRO A 123 13.22 -13.71 10.64
C PRO A 123 12.65 -12.33 10.97
N PRO A 124 12.32 -12.03 12.23
CA PRO A 124 12.17 -10.66 12.67
C PRO A 124 13.55 -10.00 12.53
N GLY A 125 13.97 -9.71 11.29
CA GLY A 125 15.00 -8.74 11.03
C GLY A 125 14.45 -7.47 11.66
N PRO A 126 15.15 -6.89 12.64
CA PRO A 126 14.59 -5.76 13.32
C PRO A 126 14.57 -4.65 12.27
N ILE A 127 13.37 -4.30 11.81
CA ILE A 127 13.13 -2.95 11.33
C ILE A 127 13.29 -2.11 12.59
N VAL A 128 14.55 -1.81 12.91
CA VAL A 128 14.89 -0.92 14.00
C VAL A 128 14.46 0.48 13.55
N PRO A 129 13.74 1.23 14.41
CA PRO A 129 13.57 2.66 14.20
C PRO A 129 14.93 3.28 13.89
N TRP A 130 14.98 4.25 12.99
CA TRP A 130 16.24 4.89 12.58
C TRP A 130 17.10 5.37 13.77
N ALA A 131 16.47 5.70 14.90
CA ALA A 131 17.09 6.05 16.18
C ALA A 131 17.93 4.93 16.85
N GLN A 132 17.86 3.68 16.38
CA GLN A 132 18.60 2.54 16.93
C GLN A 132 19.68 2.00 15.97
N LEU A 133 19.86 2.62 14.80
CA LEU A 133 21.05 2.41 14.00
C LEU A 133 22.22 3.00 14.77
N TRP A 134 23.16 2.15 15.16
CA TRP A 134 24.41 2.59 15.75
C TRP A 134 25.13 3.43 14.69
N LEU A 135 25.22 4.74 14.93
CA LEU A 135 26.13 5.60 14.17
C LEU A 135 27.52 5.00 14.33
N LEU A 136 28.11 4.56 13.22
CA LEU A 136 29.54 4.30 13.17
C LEU A 136 30.21 5.57 13.70
N HIS A 137 31.03 5.44 14.75
CA HIS A 137 31.74 6.54 15.44
C HIS A 137 32.45 7.49 14.45
N GLU A 138 32.78 7.01 13.26
CA GLU A 138 33.34 7.77 12.14
C GLU A 138 32.43 8.90 11.60
N VAL A 139 31.13 8.91 11.93
CA VAL A 139 30.12 9.88 11.45
C VAL A 139 29.44 10.63 12.60
N ASP A 140 30.02 10.66 13.81
CA ASP A 140 29.42 11.34 14.96
C ASP A 140 29.64 12.86 14.99
N GLY A 141 30.35 13.42 14.00
CA GLY A 141 30.59 14.85 13.83
C GLY A 141 31.26 15.52 15.04
N SER A 142 31.72 14.75 16.02
CA SER A 142 32.31 15.22 17.28
C SER A 142 33.76 15.65 17.09
N SER A 143 34.42 15.13 16.05
CA SER A 143 35.79 15.44 15.63
C SER A 143 35.95 16.78 14.90
N GLU A 144 35.06 17.74 15.16
CA GLU A 144 35.14 19.16 14.72
C GLU A 144 35.15 19.46 13.20
N THR A 145 35.22 18.48 12.29
CA THR A 145 35.33 18.75 10.84
C THR A 145 34.09 19.42 10.23
N PHE A 146 32.90 19.22 10.82
CA PHE A 146 31.61 19.73 10.29
C PHE A 146 30.75 20.44 11.34
N ARG A 147 31.23 20.60 12.59
CA ARG A 147 30.47 21.23 13.69
C ARG A 147 30.80 22.73 13.77
N ALA A 148 29.79 23.56 14.04
CA ALA A 148 30.01 24.96 14.37
C ALA A 148 30.74 25.10 15.73
N PRO A 149 31.63 26.10 15.91
CA PRO A 149 32.32 26.31 17.19
C PRO A 149 31.36 26.34 18.38
N ARG A 150 31.78 25.75 19.52
CA ARG A 150 30.95 25.68 20.74
C ARG A 150 30.45 27.05 21.20
N GLU A 151 31.29 28.07 21.01
CA GLU A 151 31.00 29.46 21.36
C GLU A 151 29.80 30.06 20.60
N THR A 152 29.45 29.48 19.45
CA THR A 152 28.31 29.89 18.62
C THR A 152 27.13 28.91 18.67
N CYS A 153 27.25 27.81 19.42
CA CYS A 153 26.17 26.84 19.57
C CYS A 153 25.19 27.31 20.67
N THR A 154 23.92 27.53 20.30
CA THR A 154 22.87 27.95 21.25
C THR A 154 22.33 26.80 22.11
N LEU A 155 22.67 25.56 21.77
CA LEU A 155 22.33 24.35 22.51
C LEU A 155 23.57 23.88 23.26
N ASP A 156 23.47 23.63 24.56
CA ASP A 156 24.56 23.06 25.38
C ASP A 156 24.67 21.55 25.13
N ALA A 157 24.91 21.18 23.87
CA ALA A 157 24.99 19.82 23.38
C ALA A 157 26.41 19.51 22.90
N ASP A 158 26.92 18.35 23.30
CA ASP A 158 28.26 17.86 22.98
C ASP A 158 28.32 16.95 21.73
N ASN A 159 27.17 16.55 21.19
CA ASN A 159 27.05 15.80 19.94
C ASN A 159 25.71 16.11 19.23
N ASP A 160 25.56 15.67 17.99
CA ASP A 160 24.35 15.96 17.19
C ASP A 160 23.12 15.26 17.74
N TYR A 161 23.31 14.10 18.37
CA TYR A 161 22.22 13.38 19.00
C TYR A 161 21.69 14.17 20.21
N THR A 162 22.55 14.68 21.09
CA THR A 162 22.15 15.52 22.23
C THR A 162 21.55 16.85 21.78
N ALA A 163 22.00 17.41 20.65
CA ALA A 163 21.44 18.64 20.09
C ALA A 163 20.01 18.45 19.53
N VAL A 164 19.72 17.31 18.88
CA VAL A 164 18.38 17.00 18.37
C VAL A 164 17.39 16.71 19.50
N GLN A 165 17.90 16.24 20.65
CA GLN A 165 17.10 15.83 21.80
C GLN A 165 16.92 16.94 22.86
N ALA A 166 17.54 18.11 22.69
CA ALA A 166 17.44 19.28 23.57
C ALA A 166 16.26 20.19 23.19
#